data_AF-A0A8B6ENB8-F1
#
_entry.id   AF-A0A8B6ENB8-F1
#
_cell.length_a   1.000
_cell.length_b   1.000
_cell.length_c   1.000
_cell.angle_alpha   90.00
_cell.angle_beta   90.00
_cell.angle_gamma   90.00
#
_symmetry.space_group_name_H-M   'P 1'
#
loop_
_entity.id
_entity.type
_entity.pdbx_description
1 polymer ?
#
loop_
_entity_poly.entity_id
_entity_poly.type
_entity_poly.pdbx_seq_one_letter_code
_entity_poly.pdbx_strand_id
1 'polypeptide(L)'
;MLAQFTDTEELDGEIYHCEKCNAKRKKDILYTKAEKRLLIKKLPPVLRLHLKRFRWSGRLHREKIHTPAMFDEVLDMGPFCDCKSDTNTGNVNYRLTGVVIHHGTGFKSGHYTANCWNSEAESWINFNDSRVRYIPIEEVLLSQAYILIYQRQDEELATPIEPDDEEVSTSIDSQGLSLTLKKEISQKIDDDITFNFKTPPLDNSRRSKRKRKSTSDTPFRIIKRRRSTLW
;
A
#
# COMPACT_ATOMS: atom_id res chain seq x y z
N MET A 1 -9.38 -11.78 6.79
CA MET A 1 -8.73 -10.50 7.17
C MET A 1 -9.62 -9.30 6.89
N LEU A 2 -10.12 -9.12 5.65
CA LEU A 2 -11.00 -7.99 5.31
C LEU A 2 -12.28 -7.96 6.14
N ALA A 3 -12.93 -9.12 6.33
CA ALA A 3 -14.11 -9.23 7.19
C ALA A 3 -13.89 -8.65 8.59
N GLN A 4 -12.75 -8.97 9.23
CA GLN A 4 -12.38 -8.43 10.54
C GLN A 4 -12.12 -6.92 10.51
N PHE A 5 -11.56 -6.40 9.41
CA PHE A 5 -11.34 -4.95 9.25
C PHE A 5 -12.64 -4.16 9.13
N THR A 6 -13.66 -4.75 8.51
CA THR A 6 -14.99 -4.15 8.30
C THR A 6 -16.04 -4.56 9.32
N ASP A 7 -15.63 -5.30 10.35
CA ASP A 7 -16.51 -5.76 11.41
C ASP A 7 -16.93 -4.58 12.31
N THR A 8 -18.03 -4.75 13.02
CA THR A 8 -18.49 -3.77 14.00
C THR A 8 -17.71 -3.97 15.32
N GLU A 9 -17.11 -2.90 15.83
CA GLU A 9 -16.40 -2.88 17.11
C GLU A 9 -17.13 -2.00 18.14
N GLU A 10 -17.27 -2.47 19.38
CA GLU A 10 -17.74 -1.63 20.50
C GLU A 10 -16.61 -0.69 20.95
N LEU A 11 -16.91 0.59 21.11
CA LEU A 11 -15.99 1.55 21.71
C LEU A 11 -15.97 1.33 23.22
N ASP A 12 -14.78 1.10 23.79
CA ASP A 12 -14.65 0.80 25.21
C ASP A 12 -15.07 1.99 26.09
N GLY A 13 -15.99 1.71 27.01
CA GLY A 13 -16.57 2.67 27.93
C GLY A 13 -17.69 3.54 27.36
N GLU A 14 -18.32 4.31 28.24
CA GLU A 14 -19.30 5.32 27.88
C GLU A 14 -18.56 6.60 27.52
N ILE A 15 -18.05 6.68 26.30
CA ILE A 15 -17.22 7.81 25.83
C ILE A 15 -17.85 8.59 24.68
N TYR A 16 -18.95 8.10 24.11
CA TYR A 16 -19.55 8.73 22.93
C TYR A 16 -20.56 9.82 23.31
N HIS A 17 -20.37 11.01 22.76
CA HIS A 17 -21.29 12.13 22.88
C HIS A 17 -22.37 12.06 21.79
N CYS A 18 -23.54 11.52 22.12
CA CYS A 18 -24.67 11.51 21.21
C CYS A 18 -25.44 12.85 21.27
N GLU A 19 -25.52 13.55 20.13
CA GLU A 19 -26.23 14.83 20.02
C GLU A 19 -27.72 14.71 20.39
N LYS A 20 -28.38 13.62 20.01
CA LYS A 20 -29.80 13.40 20.31
C LYS A 20 -30.05 13.14 21.81
N CYS A 21 -29.20 12.35 22.46
CA CYS A 21 -29.32 12.05 23.90
C CYS A 21 -29.02 13.27 24.78
N ASN A 22 -28.19 14.19 24.29
CA ASN A 22 -27.78 15.41 24.98
C ASN A 22 -28.56 16.66 24.56
N ALA A 23 -29.41 16.59 23.53
CA ALA A 23 -30.16 17.75 22.99
C ALA A 23 -30.95 18.56 24.04
N LYS A 24 -31.44 17.90 25.10
CA LYS A 24 -32.21 18.54 26.19
C LYS A 24 -31.40 18.77 27.47
N ARG A 25 -30.12 18.36 27.51
CA ARG A 25 -29.25 18.46 28.68
C ARG A 25 -28.41 19.73 28.57
N LYS A 26 -28.57 20.66 29.52
CA LYS A 26 -27.86 21.97 29.51
C LYS A 26 -26.58 22.00 30.35
N LYS A 27 -26.37 21.05 31.26
CA LYS A 27 -25.26 21.04 32.22
C LYS A 27 -24.53 19.70 32.32
N ASP A 28 -25.29 18.59 32.34
CA ASP A 28 -24.70 17.26 32.47
C ASP A 28 -24.66 16.54 31.13
N ILE A 29 -23.46 16.39 30.58
CA ILE A 29 -23.22 15.61 29.37
C ILE A 29 -23.35 14.12 29.72
N LEU A 30 -24.28 13.43 29.07
CA LEU A 30 -24.39 11.99 29.09
C LEU A 30 -23.49 11.41 27.98
N TYR A 31 -22.42 10.74 28.40
CA TYR A 31 -21.67 9.88 27.50
C TYR A 31 -22.34 8.51 27.43
N THR A 32 -22.25 7.88 26.26
CA THR A 32 -22.94 6.64 25.94
C THR A 32 -21.97 5.64 25.32
N LYS A 33 -22.32 4.36 25.38
CA LYS A 33 -21.69 3.34 24.56
C LYS A 33 -21.97 3.62 23.08
N ALA A 34 -21.03 3.25 22.22
CA ALA A 34 -21.22 3.33 20.78
C ALA A 34 -20.48 2.20 20.08
N GLU A 35 -21.01 1.83 18.93
CA GLU A 35 -20.38 0.89 18.01
C GLU A 35 -19.79 1.66 16.82
N LYS A 36 -18.67 1.18 16.31
CA LYS A 36 -17.99 1.74 15.15
C LYS A 36 -17.82 0.65 14.10
N ARG A 37 -18.02 1.01 12.84
CA ARG A 37 -17.77 0.13 11.70
C ARG A 37 -17.07 0.90 10.60
N LEU A 38 -16.12 0.25 9.93
CA LEU A 38 -15.42 0.81 8.76
C LEU A 38 -15.91 0.09 7.50
N LEU A 39 -16.30 0.87 6.48
CA LEU A 39 -16.71 0.37 5.17
C LEU A 39 -15.98 1.13 4.07
N ILE A 40 -15.84 0.49 2.92
CA ILE A 40 -15.20 1.09 1.76
C ILE A 40 -16.24 1.84 0.94
N LYS A 41 -16.11 3.16 0.85
CA LYS A 41 -17.04 4.00 0.08
C LYS A 41 -16.74 3.98 -1.41
N LYS A 42 -15.46 4.01 -1.80
CA LYS A 42 -15.04 4.02 -3.21
C LYS A 42 -13.83 3.10 -3.37
N LEU A 43 -13.92 2.25 -4.37
CA LEU A 43 -12.89 1.30 -4.73
C LEU A 43 -11.94 1.89 -5.81
N PRO A 44 -10.61 1.76 -5.64
CA PRO A 44 -9.63 2.24 -6.63
C PRO A 44 -9.40 1.22 -7.77
N PRO A 45 -9.04 1.62 -9.00
CA PRO A 45 -8.73 0.67 -10.08
C PRO A 45 -7.63 -0.33 -9.72
N VAL A 46 -6.63 0.12 -8.94
CA VAL A 46 -5.58 -0.73 -8.36
C VAL A 46 -5.67 -0.68 -6.83
N LEU A 47 -5.97 -1.82 -6.23
CA LEU A 47 -6.05 -2.02 -4.79
C LEU A 47 -4.71 -2.53 -4.24
N ARG A 48 -4.19 -1.85 -3.23
CA ARG A 48 -2.96 -2.23 -2.52
C ARG A 48 -3.28 -2.61 -1.08
N LEU A 49 -2.99 -3.84 -0.70
CA LEU A 49 -3.22 -4.35 0.65
C LEU A 49 -1.88 -4.61 1.34
N HIS A 50 -1.61 -3.86 2.41
CA HIS A 50 -0.41 -4.03 3.21
C HIS A 50 -0.74 -4.85 4.46
N LEU A 51 -0.15 -6.04 4.58
CA LEU A 51 -0.30 -6.89 5.75
C LEU A 51 0.56 -6.38 6.89
N LYS A 52 -0.06 -5.99 8.01
CA LYS A 52 0.61 -5.53 9.23
C LYS A 52 1.33 -6.69 9.93
N ARG A 53 2.48 -7.10 9.40
CA ARG A 53 3.27 -8.24 9.89
C ARG A 53 4.25 -7.92 11.01
N PHE A 54 4.13 -6.78 11.67
CA PHE A 54 5.01 -6.44 12.79
C PHE A 54 4.17 -6.06 14.00
N ARG A 55 4.48 -6.71 15.12
CA ARG A 55 3.84 -6.41 16.40
C ARG A 55 4.89 -6.15 17.46
N TRP A 56 4.44 -5.47 18.51
CA TRP A 56 5.19 -5.35 19.73
C TRP A 56 5.08 -6.62 20.55
N SER A 57 6.21 -7.03 21.14
CA SER A 57 6.35 -8.17 22.02
C SER A 57 7.04 -7.68 23.30
N GLY A 58 6.31 -7.63 24.41
CA GLY A 58 6.79 -7.03 25.65
C GLY A 58 7.06 -5.52 25.53
N ARG A 59 8.06 -5.00 26.27
CA ARG A 59 8.33 -3.55 26.40
C ARG A 59 9.40 -2.96 25.49
N LEU A 60 10.16 -3.78 24.75
CA LEU A 60 11.24 -3.29 23.90
C LEU A 60 11.44 -4.10 22.62
N HIS A 61 10.71 -5.22 22.47
CA HIS A 61 10.90 -6.11 21.34
C HIS A 61 9.81 -5.90 20.29
N ARG A 62 10.22 -5.90 19.02
CA ARG A 62 9.33 -5.93 17.87
C ARG A 62 9.66 -7.17 17.09
N GLU A 63 8.65 -7.96 16.81
CA GLU A 63 8.79 -9.22 16.10
C GLU A 63 7.96 -9.23 14.83
N LYS A 64 8.44 -9.99 13.85
CA LYS A 64 7.69 -10.27 12.63
C LYS A 64 6.69 -11.40 12.88
N ILE A 65 5.48 -11.23 12.37
CA ILE A 65 4.43 -12.24 12.38
C ILE A 65 4.65 -13.15 11.17
N HIS A 66 5.05 -14.39 11.45
CA HIS A 66 5.32 -15.42 10.45
C HIS A 66 4.10 -16.27 10.09
N THR A 67 2.97 -16.07 10.76
CA THR A 67 1.72 -16.77 10.45
C THR A 67 1.36 -16.57 8.97
N PRO A 68 1.15 -17.67 8.21
CA PRO A 68 0.71 -17.57 6.83
C PRO A 68 -0.59 -16.77 6.74
N ALA A 69 -0.68 -15.90 5.74
CA ALA A 69 -1.91 -15.22 5.42
C ALA A 69 -2.38 -15.75 4.08
N MET A 70 -3.52 -16.43 4.08
CA MET A 70 -4.13 -16.91 2.83
C MET A 70 -4.74 -15.72 2.09
N PHE A 71 -4.58 -15.71 0.77
CA PHE A 71 -5.18 -14.76 -0.14
C PHE A 71 -5.49 -15.48 -1.45
N ASP A 72 -6.50 -14.99 -2.16
CA ASP A 72 -7.03 -15.62 -3.36
C ASP A 72 -6.55 -14.89 -4.61
N GLU A 73 -6.51 -15.58 -5.75
CA GLU A 73 -6.20 -14.94 -7.03
C GLU A 73 -7.28 -13.91 -7.40
N VAL A 74 -8.54 -14.22 -7.15
CA VAL A 74 -9.68 -13.32 -7.38
C VAL A 74 -10.29 -12.94 -6.04
N LEU A 75 -10.38 -11.64 -5.79
CA LEU A 75 -10.88 -11.05 -4.56
C LEU A 75 -12.18 -10.30 -4.84
N ASP A 76 -13.28 -10.77 -4.23
CA ASP A 76 -14.56 -10.05 -4.21
C ASP A 76 -14.56 -9.00 -3.08
N MET A 77 -14.70 -7.74 -3.48
CA MET A 77 -14.76 -6.60 -2.53
C MET A 77 -16.18 -6.20 -2.13
N GLY A 78 -17.21 -6.80 -2.74
CA GLY A 78 -18.62 -6.45 -2.57
C GLY A 78 -19.09 -6.43 -1.12
N PRO A 79 -18.81 -7.49 -0.32
CA PRO A 79 -19.22 -7.55 1.08
C PRO A 79 -18.64 -6.46 1.99
N PHE A 80 -17.58 -5.78 1.55
CA PHE A 80 -16.81 -4.81 2.35
C PHE A 80 -17.11 -3.35 1.99
N CYS A 81 -17.95 -3.12 0.97
CA CYS A 81 -18.28 -1.79 0.48
C CYS A 81 -19.58 -1.23 1.11
N ASP A 82 -19.68 0.09 1.19
CA ASP A 82 -20.92 0.76 1.58
C ASP A 82 -21.89 0.77 0.40
N CYS A 83 -22.74 -0.27 0.34
CA CYS A 83 -23.67 -0.52 -0.76
C CYS A 83 -24.87 0.44 -0.83
N LYS A 84 -24.91 1.51 -0.02
CA LYS A 84 -26.06 2.41 0.08
C LYS A 84 -26.06 3.57 -0.91
N SER A 85 -24.97 3.84 -1.64
CA SER A 85 -24.88 5.05 -2.49
C SER A 85 -24.97 4.84 -3.99
N ASP A 86 -24.71 3.65 -4.55
CA ASP A 86 -24.63 3.52 -6.01
C ASP A 86 -25.26 2.22 -6.52
N THR A 87 -26.19 2.36 -7.46
CA THR A 87 -26.83 1.32 -8.28
C THR A 87 -25.84 0.60 -9.22
N ASN A 88 -24.55 0.69 -8.95
CA ASN A 88 -23.46 0.14 -9.75
C ASN A 88 -22.66 -0.90 -8.95
N THR A 89 -23.35 -1.73 -8.16
CA THR A 89 -22.78 -2.98 -7.61
C THR A 89 -22.63 -4.02 -8.71
N GLY A 90 -21.99 -3.63 -9.82
CA GLY A 90 -21.39 -4.56 -10.75
C GLY A 90 -20.34 -5.39 -10.02
N ASN A 91 -19.91 -6.46 -10.65
CA ASN A 91 -18.94 -7.42 -10.10
C ASN A 91 -17.65 -6.68 -9.67
N VAL A 92 -17.49 -6.36 -8.38
CA VAL A 92 -16.33 -5.63 -7.82
C VAL A 92 -15.18 -6.60 -7.52
N ASN A 93 -14.86 -7.40 -8.54
CA ASN A 93 -13.81 -8.39 -8.48
C ASN A 93 -12.48 -7.75 -8.84
N TYR A 94 -11.47 -8.15 -8.08
CA TYR A 94 -10.08 -7.82 -8.35
C TYR A 94 -9.29 -9.08 -8.62
N ARG A 95 -8.41 -9.02 -9.62
CA ARG A 95 -7.42 -10.07 -9.86
C ARG A 95 -6.07 -9.69 -9.28
N LEU A 96 -5.41 -10.65 -8.64
CA LEU A 96 -4.07 -10.50 -8.12
C LEU A 96 -3.09 -10.29 -9.29
N THR A 97 -2.30 -9.23 -9.23
CA THR A 97 -1.28 -8.91 -10.25
C THR A 97 0.12 -8.82 -9.67
N GLY A 98 0.25 -8.67 -8.35
CA GLY A 98 1.55 -8.59 -7.70
C GLY A 98 1.53 -9.01 -6.23
N VAL A 99 2.60 -9.68 -5.81
CA VAL A 99 2.87 -10.03 -4.42
C VAL A 99 4.29 -9.60 -4.07
N VAL A 100 4.41 -8.67 -3.13
CA VAL A 100 5.71 -8.30 -2.55
C VAL A 100 5.94 -9.13 -1.30
N ILE A 101 7.10 -9.75 -1.21
CA ILE A 101 7.50 -10.61 -0.10
C ILE A 101 8.65 -9.93 0.63
N HIS A 102 8.54 -9.84 1.96
CA HIS A 102 9.64 -9.41 2.81
C HIS A 102 10.26 -10.65 3.47
N HIS A 103 11.52 -10.92 3.20
CA HIS A 103 12.33 -11.97 3.82
C HIS A 103 13.11 -11.39 5.01
N GLY A 104 13.33 -12.22 6.03
CA GLY A 104 14.01 -11.80 7.26
C GLY A 104 13.06 -11.67 8.45
N THR A 105 13.66 -11.46 9.62
CA THR A 105 13.01 -11.55 10.94
C THR A 105 12.71 -10.20 11.57
N GLY A 106 13.42 -9.14 11.16
CA GLY A 106 13.34 -7.82 11.77
C GLY A 106 12.60 -6.81 10.89
N PHE A 107 12.09 -5.74 11.52
CA PHE A 107 11.51 -4.61 10.78
C PHE A 107 12.58 -3.65 10.20
N LYS A 108 13.82 -3.73 10.70
CA LYS A 108 14.93 -2.83 10.33
C LYS A 108 15.76 -3.33 9.16
N SER A 109 15.65 -4.61 8.83
CA SER A 109 16.49 -5.29 7.85
C SER A 109 15.77 -6.51 7.33
N GLY A 110 15.98 -6.77 6.05
CA GLY A 110 15.41 -7.88 5.33
C GLY A 110 15.74 -7.79 3.86
N HIS A 111 15.17 -8.71 3.08
CA HIS A 111 15.31 -8.75 1.63
C HIS A 111 13.93 -8.74 0.98
N TYR A 112 13.74 -7.99 -0.09
CA TYR A 112 12.46 -7.93 -0.78
C TYR A 112 12.53 -8.66 -2.11
N THR A 113 11.50 -9.46 -2.39
CA THR A 113 11.30 -10.07 -3.70
C THR A 113 9.86 -9.81 -4.16
N ALA A 114 9.61 -9.93 -5.46
CA ALA A 114 8.28 -9.74 -6.02
C ALA A 114 7.87 -10.92 -6.88
N ASN A 115 6.62 -11.35 -6.77
CA ASN A 115 5.96 -12.19 -7.75
C ASN A 115 5.00 -11.30 -8.53
N CYS A 116 5.11 -11.24 -9.85
CA CYS A 116 4.25 -10.40 -10.68
C CYS A 116 3.61 -11.23 -11.80
N TRP A 117 2.35 -10.93 -12.10
CA TRP A 117 1.68 -11.44 -13.29
C TRP A 117 2.22 -10.70 -14.51
N ASN A 118 2.67 -11.44 -15.52
CA ASN A 118 3.01 -10.90 -16.83
C ASN A 118 1.87 -11.24 -17.80
N SER A 119 1.19 -10.21 -18.31
CA SER A 119 0.08 -10.36 -19.27
C SER A 119 0.53 -10.80 -20.66
N GLU A 120 1.75 -10.45 -21.08
CA GLU A 120 2.30 -10.84 -22.40
C GLU A 120 2.72 -12.31 -22.40
N ALA A 121 3.35 -12.77 -21.32
CA ALA A 121 3.78 -14.16 -21.16
C ALA A 121 2.70 -15.07 -20.56
N GLU A 122 1.54 -14.51 -20.19
CA GLU A 122 0.44 -15.18 -19.48
C GLU A 122 0.92 -16.05 -18.31
N SER A 123 1.92 -15.57 -17.58
CA SER A 123 2.65 -16.36 -16.58
C SER A 123 3.05 -15.51 -15.38
N TRP A 124 3.13 -16.16 -14.22
CA TRP A 124 3.71 -15.57 -13.03
C TRP A 124 5.24 -15.63 -13.05
N ILE A 125 5.87 -14.54 -12.67
CA ILE A 125 7.32 -14.39 -12.66
C ILE A 125 7.77 -13.91 -11.28
N ASN A 126 8.71 -14.62 -10.67
CA ASN A 126 9.45 -14.20 -9.50
C ASN A 126 10.64 -13.34 -9.91
N PHE A 127 10.75 -12.17 -9.28
CA PHE A 127 11.86 -11.23 -9.39
C PHE A 127 12.60 -11.18 -8.06
N ASN A 128 13.86 -11.60 -8.10
CA ASN A 128 14.78 -11.59 -6.98
C ASN A 128 16.12 -11.00 -7.44
N ASP A 129 16.21 -9.67 -7.36
CA ASP A 129 17.33 -8.88 -7.88
C ASP A 129 17.63 -9.22 -9.35
N SER A 130 18.81 -9.74 -9.64
CA SER A 130 19.23 -10.16 -10.98
C SER A 130 18.66 -11.51 -11.42
N ARG A 131 17.92 -12.21 -10.57
CA ARG A 131 17.34 -13.52 -10.86
C ARG A 131 15.86 -13.38 -11.16
N VAL A 132 15.47 -13.87 -12.34
CA VAL A 132 14.09 -13.87 -12.83
C VAL A 132 13.71 -15.31 -13.13
N ARG A 133 12.56 -15.77 -12.62
CA ARG A 133 12.10 -17.16 -12.76
C ARG A 133 10.60 -17.25 -12.95
N TYR A 134 10.14 -18.07 -13.88
CA TYR A 134 8.72 -18.46 -13.96
C TYR A 134 8.32 -19.28 -12.74
N ILE A 135 7.15 -18.97 -12.18
CA ILE A 135 6.59 -19.67 -11.02
C ILE A 135 5.12 -20.00 -11.28
N PRO A 136 4.61 -21.11 -10.75
CA PRO A 136 3.20 -21.44 -10.87
C PRO A 136 2.37 -20.63 -9.84
N ILE A 137 1.07 -20.43 -10.11
CA ILE A 137 0.16 -19.65 -9.24
C ILE A 137 0.10 -20.24 -7.82
N GLU A 138 0.19 -21.56 -7.68
CA GLU A 138 0.16 -22.24 -6.38
C GLU A 138 1.33 -21.79 -5.49
N GLU A 139 2.51 -21.57 -6.06
CA GLU A 139 3.67 -21.03 -5.33
C GLU A 139 3.46 -19.56 -4.95
N VAL A 140 2.79 -18.78 -5.81
CA VAL A 140 2.42 -17.39 -5.54
C VAL A 140 1.48 -17.32 -4.33
N LEU A 141 0.40 -18.11 -4.32
CA LEU A 141 -0.61 -18.10 -3.26
C LEU A 141 -0.09 -18.62 -1.91
N LEU A 142 0.96 -19.46 -1.91
CA LEU A 142 1.63 -19.94 -0.70
C LEU A 142 2.70 -18.98 -0.16
N SER A 143 3.00 -17.90 -0.88
CA SER A 143 4.05 -16.95 -0.49
C SER A 143 3.70 -16.19 0.80
N GLN A 144 4.72 -15.85 1.62
CA GLN A 144 4.54 -14.97 2.78
C GLN A 144 4.37 -13.50 2.35
N ALA A 145 3.23 -13.19 1.75
CA ALA A 145 2.92 -11.87 1.22
C ALA A 145 3.07 -10.79 2.29
N TYR A 146 3.73 -9.69 1.94
CA TYR A 146 3.81 -8.49 2.75
C TYR A 146 2.91 -7.39 2.19
N ILE A 147 2.93 -7.22 0.86
CA ILE A 147 2.01 -6.36 0.12
C ILE A 147 1.38 -7.19 -1.00
N LEU A 148 0.06 -7.08 -1.14
CA LEU A 148 -0.70 -7.63 -2.25
C LEU A 148 -1.16 -6.49 -3.15
N ILE A 149 -1.07 -6.70 -4.46
CA ILE A 149 -1.51 -5.76 -5.49
C ILE A 149 -2.57 -6.47 -6.33
N TYR A 150 -3.71 -5.82 -6.41
CA TYR A 150 -4.93 -6.30 -7.03
C TYR A 150 -5.40 -5.27 -8.05
N GLN A 151 -5.79 -5.71 -9.24
CA GLN A 151 -6.35 -4.86 -10.29
C GLN A 151 -7.82 -5.22 -10.52
N ARG A 152 -8.67 -4.19 -10.65
CA ARG A 152 -10.12 -4.35 -10.85
C ARG A 152 -10.40 -4.98 -12.22
N GLN A 153 -11.37 -5.89 -12.30
CA GLN A 153 -11.69 -6.64 -13.52
C GLN A 153 -12.78 -5.99 -14.40
N ASP A 154 -13.45 -4.95 -13.91
CA ASP A 154 -14.50 -4.21 -14.63
C ASP A 154 -13.93 -3.20 -15.66
N GLU A 155 -12.61 -3.03 -15.71
CA GLU A 155 -11.93 -2.44 -16.85
C GLU A 155 -11.82 -3.51 -17.94
N GLU A 156 -12.91 -3.75 -18.67
CA GLU A 156 -12.74 -4.08 -20.08
C GLU A 156 -11.92 -2.95 -20.69
N LEU A 157 -10.76 -3.33 -21.21
CA LEU A 157 -9.79 -2.50 -21.91
C LEU A 157 -10.49 -1.30 -22.55
N ALA A 158 -10.19 -0.08 -22.07
CA ALA A 158 -10.46 1.09 -22.88
C ALA A 158 -9.81 0.80 -24.23
N THR A 159 -10.64 0.52 -25.23
CA THR A 159 -10.20 0.30 -26.60
C THR A 159 -9.31 1.48 -26.95
N PRO A 160 -8.13 1.27 -27.59
CA PRO A 160 -7.42 2.37 -28.20
C PRO A 160 -8.46 3.16 -29.00
N ILE A 161 -8.56 4.46 -28.73
CA ILE A 161 -9.34 5.36 -29.56
C ILE A 161 -8.68 5.24 -30.93
N GLU A 162 -9.27 4.44 -31.82
CA GLU A 162 -8.97 4.48 -33.24
C GLU A 162 -9.09 5.96 -33.61
N PRO A 163 -8.04 6.59 -34.16
CA PRO A 163 -8.15 7.97 -34.59
C PRO A 163 -9.29 8.05 -35.61
N ASP A 164 -10.23 8.95 -35.38
CA ASP A 164 -11.26 9.29 -36.35
C ASP A 164 -10.56 9.68 -37.66
N ASP A 165 -10.60 8.79 -38.65
CA ASP A 165 -10.16 9.08 -40.01
C ASP A 165 -11.18 10.04 -40.65
N GLU A 166 -11.09 11.33 -40.30
CA GLU A 166 -11.53 12.38 -41.21
C GLU A 166 -10.52 12.46 -42.35
N GLU A 167 -10.91 11.94 -43.51
CA GLU A 167 -10.23 12.17 -44.77
C GLU A 167 -10.08 13.68 -45.03
N VAL A 168 -8.88 14.20 -44.84
CA VAL A 168 -8.44 15.44 -45.48
C VAL A 168 -7.18 15.15 -46.28
N SER A 169 -7.40 15.05 -47.59
CA SER A 169 -6.37 14.97 -48.60
C SER A 169 -5.51 16.25 -48.60
N THR A 170 -4.28 16.16 -48.10
CA THR A 170 -3.19 17.04 -48.56
C THR A 170 -1.88 16.27 -48.55
N SER A 171 -1.36 16.06 -49.75
CA SER A 171 -0.07 15.44 -50.07
C SER A 171 1.11 16.31 -49.63
N ILE A 172 1.93 15.85 -48.67
CA ILE A 172 3.31 16.33 -48.46
C ILE A 172 4.21 15.16 -48.01
N ASP A 173 5.42 15.14 -48.59
CA ASP A 173 6.37 14.04 -48.70
C ASP A 173 6.81 13.32 -47.42
N SER A 174 6.87 11.99 -47.55
CA SER A 174 7.40 11.04 -46.59
C SER A 174 8.91 10.86 -46.75
N GLN A 175 9.71 11.37 -45.80
CA GLN A 175 11.00 10.81 -45.37
C GLN A 175 11.59 11.70 -44.25
N GLY A 176 11.36 11.33 -42.98
CA GLY A 176 12.06 11.98 -41.86
C GLY A 176 11.48 11.80 -40.46
N LEU A 177 10.19 11.48 -40.30
CA LEU A 177 9.53 11.58 -38.98
C LEU A 177 9.50 10.31 -38.12
N SER A 178 10.04 9.17 -38.57
CA SER A 178 9.91 7.89 -37.86
C SER A 178 10.99 7.62 -36.79
N LEU A 179 12.10 8.37 -36.77
CA LEU A 179 13.22 8.13 -35.84
C LEU A 179 13.21 9.04 -34.62
N THR A 180 12.63 10.25 -34.74
CA THR A 180 12.56 11.22 -33.65
C THR A 180 11.51 10.82 -32.61
N LEU A 181 10.34 10.33 -33.06
CA LEU A 181 9.23 9.91 -32.20
C LEU A 181 9.54 8.62 -31.40
N LYS A 182 10.30 7.68 -31.98
CA LYS A 182 10.73 6.47 -31.26
C LYS A 182 11.81 6.78 -30.20
N LYS A 183 12.64 7.81 -30.42
CA LYS A 183 13.62 8.27 -29.42
C LYS A 183 12.97 9.04 -28.27
N GLU A 184 11.98 9.88 -28.54
CA GLU A 184 11.28 10.64 -27.49
C GLU A 184 10.40 9.74 -26.60
N ILE A 185 9.84 8.64 -27.14
CA ILE A 185 9.09 7.67 -26.34
C ILE A 185 10.03 6.82 -25.48
N SER A 186 11.19 6.39 -26.03
CA SER A 186 12.17 5.63 -25.26
C SER A 186 12.82 6.45 -24.14
N GLN A 187 13.03 7.77 -24.33
CA GLN A 187 13.58 8.64 -23.30
C GLN A 187 12.60 8.94 -22.16
N LYS A 188 11.29 8.93 -22.41
CA LYS A 188 10.29 9.20 -21.36
C LYS A 188 9.99 8.02 -20.45
N ILE A 189 10.37 6.79 -20.83
CA ILE A 189 10.09 5.58 -20.03
C ILE A 189 11.19 5.33 -18.98
N ASP A 190 12.41 5.81 -19.19
CA ASP A 190 13.54 5.57 -18.26
C ASP A 190 13.59 6.54 -17.07
N ASP A 191 12.94 7.71 -17.15
CA ASP A 191 13.01 8.74 -16.09
C ASP A 191 12.02 8.50 -14.92
N ASP A 192 10.97 7.70 -15.11
CA ASP A 192 9.92 7.47 -14.09
C ASP A 192 10.16 6.23 -13.19
N ILE A 193 11.25 5.48 -13.39
CA ILE A 193 11.69 4.38 -12.50
C ILE A 193 12.97 4.75 -11.74
N THR A 194 13.09 6.01 -11.31
CA THR A 194 14.09 6.39 -10.30
C THR A 194 13.40 6.79 -9.00
N PHE A 195 13.25 5.83 -8.08
CA PHE A 195 12.95 6.13 -6.69
C PHE A 195 14.08 7.00 -6.12
N ASN A 196 13.83 8.30 -5.99
CA ASN A 196 14.73 9.27 -5.37
C ASN A 196 14.94 8.96 -3.89
N PHE A 197 15.85 8.05 -3.57
CA PHE A 197 16.53 8.02 -2.28
C PHE A 197 17.59 9.12 -2.30
N LYS A 198 17.24 10.32 -1.81
CA LYS A 198 18.27 11.30 -1.45
C LYS A 198 19.06 10.75 -0.26
N THR A 199 20.22 10.17 -0.53
CA THR A 199 21.26 9.98 0.47
C THR A 199 21.80 11.35 0.88
N PRO A 200 21.93 11.66 2.18
CA PRO A 200 22.62 12.88 2.60
C PRO A 200 24.10 12.81 2.18
N PRO A 201 24.71 13.93 1.75
CA PRO A 201 26.12 13.93 1.37
C PRO A 201 27.00 13.58 2.59
N LEU A 202 27.98 12.72 2.35
CA LEU A 202 29.09 12.47 3.26
C LEU A 202 29.97 13.73 3.31
N ASP A 203 29.89 14.49 4.41
CA ASP A 203 30.85 15.56 4.71
C ASP A 203 32.19 14.92 5.14
N ASN A 204 33.11 14.82 4.18
CA ASN A 204 34.51 14.55 4.43
C ASN A 204 35.27 15.88 4.52
N SER A 205 35.08 16.60 5.62
CA SER A 205 36.01 17.64 6.02
C SER A 205 36.28 17.58 7.53
N ARG A 206 37.59 17.64 7.86
CA ARG A 206 38.21 17.78 9.19
C ARG A 206 38.58 16.50 9.94
N ARG A 207 39.66 15.91 9.45
CA ARG A 207 40.67 15.27 10.29
C ARG A 207 41.26 16.32 11.25
N SER A 208 40.89 16.27 12.52
CA SER A 208 41.55 17.03 13.60
C SER A 208 41.54 16.21 14.89
N LYS A 209 42.72 15.74 15.28
CA LYS A 209 43.02 15.12 16.57
C LYS A 209 42.56 16.05 17.71
N ARG A 210 41.77 15.57 18.68
CA ARG A 210 41.82 16.12 20.05
C ARG A 210 41.28 15.18 21.13
N LYS A 211 42.05 15.20 22.21
CA LYS A 211 42.10 14.39 23.44
C LYS A 211 40.77 14.21 24.18
N ARG A 212 40.71 13.08 24.90
CA ARG A 212 39.86 12.82 26.07
C ARG A 212 39.89 14.00 27.06
N LYS A 213 38.70 14.44 27.51
CA LYS A 213 38.50 15.02 28.85
C LYS A 213 37.03 14.91 29.29
N SER A 214 36.90 14.84 30.60
CA SER A 214 35.77 14.50 31.48
C SER A 214 34.82 15.67 31.79
N THR A 215 33.72 15.35 32.53
CA THR A 215 32.79 16.23 33.30
C THR A 215 31.88 17.16 32.47
N SER A 216 30.65 17.54 32.82
CA SER A 216 29.68 17.30 33.91
C SER A 216 28.33 17.95 33.49
N ASP A 217 27.22 17.46 34.03
CA ASP A 217 25.87 18.06 34.19
C ASP A 217 25.39 19.27 33.35
N THR A 218 24.21 19.11 32.72
CA THR A 218 23.01 19.97 32.91
C THR A 218 21.76 19.36 32.24
N PRO A 219 20.53 19.68 32.71
CA PRO A 219 19.37 18.80 32.60
C PRO A 219 18.44 19.15 31.43
N PHE A 220 17.98 18.13 30.70
CA PHE A 220 16.84 18.27 29.78
C PHE A 220 15.56 17.71 30.39
N ARG A 221 14.57 18.59 30.45
CA ARG A 221 13.24 18.43 31.03
C ARG A 221 12.39 17.55 30.12
N ILE A 222 12.12 16.31 30.53
CA ILE A 222 11.22 15.40 29.82
C ILE A 222 9.78 15.73 30.19
N ILE A 223 9.00 16.21 29.22
CA ILE A 223 7.53 16.28 29.31
C ILE A 223 7.00 14.85 29.20
N LYS A 224 6.61 14.27 30.34
CA LYS A 224 5.91 12.98 30.39
C LYS A 224 4.48 13.17 29.87
N ARG A 225 4.18 12.69 28.66
CA ARG A 225 2.81 12.33 28.30
C ARG A 225 2.53 10.94 28.88
N ARG A 226 1.67 10.88 29.89
CA ARG A 226 1.07 9.64 30.40
C ARG A 226 0.31 8.98 29.23
N ARG A 227 0.70 7.76 28.86
CA ARG A 227 -0.17 6.85 28.11
C ARG A 227 -0.81 5.93 29.13
N SER A 228 -2.14 5.92 29.14
CA SER A 228 -2.92 4.86 29.77
C SER A 228 -2.63 3.56 29.04
N THR A 229 -2.67 2.51 29.84
CA THR A 229 -2.48 1.09 29.53
C THR A 229 -3.61 0.53 28.64
N LEU A 230 -3.38 -0.72 28.20
CA LEU A 230 -4.31 -1.73 27.64
C LEU A 230 -4.23 -1.83 26.11
N TRP A 231 -3.41 -2.76 25.57
CA TRP A 231 -3.60 -4.20 25.29
C TRP A 231 -4.36 -4.44 24.00
#